data_AF-A0A6M0FT73-F1
#
_entry.id   AF-A0A6M0FT73-F1
#
_cell.length_a   1.000
_cell.length_b   1.000
_cell.length_c   1.000
_cell.angle_alpha   90.00
_cell.angle_beta   90.00
_cell.angle_gamma   90.00
#
_symmetry.space_group_name_H-M   'P 1'
#
loop_
_entity.id
_entity.type
_entity.pdbx_description
1 polymer ?
#
loop_
_entity_poly.entity_id
_entity_poly.type
_entity_poly.pdbx_seq_one_letter_code
_entity_poly.pdbx_strand_id
1 'polypeptide(L)' 'MSYRDIITIEPDKRGGKPCIRRMRITVYDVLGWLAAGMSNAEIIDDFPELTETDIRACLEFAADREHRLVASVSVA' A
#
# COMPACT_ATOMS: atom_id res chain seq x y z
N MET A 1 -6.72 11.06 -8.02
CA MET A 1 -7.36 10.20 -6.99
C MET A 1 -6.41 10.15 -5.82
N SER A 2 -6.93 10.23 -4.58
CA SER A 2 -6.06 10.08 -3.39
C SER A 2 -5.90 8.59 -3.10
N TYR A 3 -4.75 8.17 -2.54
CA TYR A 3 -4.61 6.80 -2.03
C TYR A 3 -5.73 6.40 -1.05
N ARG A 4 -6.37 7.38 -0.39
CA ARG A 4 -7.48 7.17 0.58
C ARG A 4 -8.71 6.50 -0.05
N ASP A 5 -8.91 6.67 -1.36
CA ASP A 5 -10.00 6.03 -2.09
C ASP A 5 -9.68 4.57 -2.45
N ILE A 6 -8.40 4.17 -2.33
CA ILE A 6 -7.85 2.91 -2.82
C ILE A 6 -7.40 2.01 -1.67
N ILE A 7 -6.83 2.55 -0.61
CA ILE A 7 -6.30 1.81 0.53
C ILE A 7 -7.31 1.86 1.68
N THR A 8 -7.78 0.70 2.10
CA THR A 8 -8.71 0.54 3.24
C THR A 8 -8.00 -0.12 4.42
N ILE A 9 -8.46 0.23 5.63
CA ILE A 9 -8.04 -0.42 6.87
C ILE A 9 -9.31 -0.97 7.53
N GLU A 10 -9.45 -2.30 7.49
CA GLU A 10 -10.61 -3.03 7.99
C GLU A 10 -10.13 -3.96 9.11
N PRO A 11 -10.59 -3.82 10.37
CA PRO A 11 -10.03 -4.56 11.52
C PRO A 11 -10.05 -6.08 11.39
N ASP A 12 -11.07 -6.62 10.74
CA ASP A 12 -11.30 -8.05 10.48
C ASP A 12 -10.52 -8.58 9.27
N LYS A 13 -9.86 -7.70 8.51
CA LYS A 13 -9.16 -8.04 7.28
C LYS A 13 -7.65 -7.97 7.47
N ARG A 14 -6.99 -9.13 7.31
CA ARG A 14 -5.52 -9.29 7.46
C ARG A 14 -4.99 -8.69 8.78
N GLY A 15 -5.82 -8.67 9.83
CA GLY A 15 -5.48 -8.12 11.15
C GLY A 15 -5.35 -6.59 11.18
N GLY A 16 -6.21 -5.87 10.45
CA GLY A 16 -6.20 -4.41 10.42
C GLY A 16 -5.04 -3.80 9.63
N LYS A 17 -4.38 -4.58 8.77
CA LYS A 17 -3.32 -4.06 7.90
C LYS A 17 -3.93 -3.24 6.75
N PRO A 18 -3.28 -2.14 6.32
CA PRO A 18 -3.69 -1.41 5.14
C PRO A 18 -3.70 -2.31 3.90
N CYS A 19 -4.86 -2.44 3.27
CA CYS A 19 -5.10 -3.29 2.11
C CYS A 19 -5.60 -2.46 0.93
N ILE A 20 -5.36 -2.94 -0.28
CA ILE A 20 -6.04 -2.43 -1.46
C ILE A 20 -7.53 -2.76 -1.34
N ARG A 21 -8.40 -1.80 -1.66
CA ARG A 21 -9.86 -1.91 -1.52
C ARG A 21 -10.34 -3.18 -2.20
N ARG A 22 -11.25 -3.90 -1.53
CA ARG A 22 -11.86 -5.15 -2.04
C ARG A 22 -10.87 -6.32 -2.27
N MET A 23 -9.58 -6.16 -1.96
CA MET A 23 -8.56 -7.21 -2.11
C MET A 23 -7.95 -7.56 -0.75
N ARG A 24 -7.34 -8.75 -0.63
CA ARG A 24 -6.55 -9.14 0.56
C ARG A 24 -5.04 -8.92 0.40
N ILE A 25 -4.65 -8.14 -0.60
CA ILE A 25 -3.28 -7.68 -0.85
C ILE A 25 -3.03 -6.46 0.01
N THR A 26 -2.01 -6.54 0.87
CA THR A 26 -1.64 -5.44 1.77
C THR A 26 -0.66 -4.48 1.11
N VAL A 27 -0.59 -3.24 1.59
CA VAL A 27 0.46 -2.29 1.20
C VAL A 27 1.85 -2.90 1.44
N TYR A 28 2.00 -3.68 2.52
CA TYR A 28 3.25 -4.38 2.83
C TYR A 28 3.64 -5.40 1.76
N ASP A 29 2.67 -6.16 1.23
CA ASP A 29 2.93 -7.17 0.20
C ASP A 29 3.52 -6.49 -1.05
N VAL A 30 2.88 -5.42 -1.53
CA VAL A 30 3.34 -4.64 -2.71
C VAL A 30 4.73 -4.03 -2.49
N LEU A 31 4.96 -3.39 -1.33
CA LEU A 31 6.28 -2.83 -1.02
C LEU A 31 7.35 -3.91 -0.91
N GLY A 32 7.00 -5.09 -0.39
CA GLY A 32 7.91 -6.24 -0.30
C GLY A 32 8.33 -6.75 -1.68
N TRP A 33 7.40 -6.86 -2.63
CA TRP A 33 7.68 -7.25 -4.00
C TRP A 33 8.57 -6.24 -4.73
N LEU A 34 8.26 -4.95 -4.60
CA LEU A 34 9.10 -3.88 -5.16
C LEU A 34 10.51 -3.89 -4.55
N ALA A 35 10.63 -4.11 -3.23
CA ALA A 35 11.92 -4.22 -2.56
C ALA A 35 12.71 -5.47 -2.99
N ALA A 36 12.03 -6.54 -3.40
CA ALA A 36 12.64 -7.73 -3.99
C ALA A 36 13.09 -7.52 -5.45
N GLY A 37 12.83 -6.35 -6.03
CA GLY A 37 13.25 -5.98 -7.38
C GLY A 37 12.22 -6.27 -8.48
N MET A 38 11.00 -6.66 -8.13
CA MET A 38 9.94 -6.86 -9.12
C MET A 38 9.50 -5.53 -9.72
N SER A 39 9.30 -5.52 -11.03
CA SER A 39 8.68 -4.40 -11.75
C SER A 39 7.16 -4.38 -11.55
N ASN A 40 6.54 -3.22 -11.79
CA ASN A 40 5.08 -3.11 -11.75
C ASN A 40 4.40 -4.09 -12.74
N ALA A 41 5.01 -4.32 -13.90
CA ALA A 41 4.46 -5.22 -14.91
C ALA A 41 4.46 -6.68 -14.42
N GLU A 42 5.54 -7.14 -13.80
CA GLU A 42 5.63 -8.49 -13.21
C GLU A 42 4.63 -8.65 -12.05
N ILE A 43 4.49 -7.64 -11.19
CA ILE A 43 3.50 -7.66 -10.11
C ILE A 43 2.06 -7.76 -10.66
N ILE A 44 1.75 -7.04 -11.73
CA ILE A 44 0.41 -7.08 -12.36
C ILE A 44 0.19 -8.39 -13.12
N ASP A 45 1.25 -8.98 -13.71
CA ASP A 45 1.16 -10.29 -14.36
C ASP A 45 0.83 -11.40 -13.35
N ASP A 46 1.50 -11.38 -12.18
CA ASP A 46 1.23 -12.32 -11.07
C ASP A 46 -0.13 -12.06 -10.39
N PHE A 47 -0.59 -10.81 -10.36
CA PHE A 47 -1.84 -10.38 -9.73
C PHE A 47 -2.67 -9.49 -10.69
N PRO A 48 -3.36 -10.07 -11.69
CA PRO A 48 -4.06 -9.32 -12.75
C PRO A 48 -5.19 -8.42 -12.26
N GLU A 49 -5.67 -8.60 -11.03
CA GLU A 49 -6.62 -7.69 -10.40
C GLU A 49 -6.01 -6.34 -10.01
N LEU A 50 -4.68 -6.24 -9.90
CA LEU A 50 -3.97 -5.01 -9.59
C LEU A 50 -3.88 -4.11 -10.81
N THR A 51 -3.90 -2.81 -10.54
CA THR A 51 -3.57 -1.79 -11.53
C THR A 51 -2.33 -1.01 -11.10
N GLU A 52 -1.67 -0.34 -12.03
CA GLU A 52 -0.60 0.60 -11.71
C GLU A 52 -1.07 1.69 -10.73
N THR A 53 -2.35 2.07 -10.78
CA THR A 53 -2.93 3.04 -9.85
C THR A 53 -2.96 2.50 -8.43
N ASP A 54 -3.23 1.20 -8.24
CA ASP A 54 -3.22 0.58 -6.92
C ASP A 54 -1.79 0.45 -6.36
N ILE A 55 -0.81 0.15 -7.21
CA ILE A 55 0.61 0.14 -6.83
C ILE A 55 1.06 1.55 -6.42
N ARG A 56 0.72 2.58 -7.21
CA ARG A 56 1.03 3.98 -6.87
C ARG A 56 0.36 4.40 -5.56
N ALA A 57 -0.88 3.98 -5.30
CA ALA A 57 -1.56 4.25 -4.04
C ALA A 57 -0.86 3.60 -2.84
N CYS A 58 -0.26 2.42 -2.99
CA CYS A 58 0.55 1.80 -1.94
C CYS A 58 1.78 2.65 -1.61
N LEU A 59 2.46 3.19 -2.63
CA LEU A 59 3.61 4.09 -2.45
C LEU A 59 3.21 5.42 -1.80
N GLU A 60 2.14 6.05 -2.26
CA GLU A 60 1.60 7.28 -1.67
C GLU A 60 1.20 7.09 -0.20
N PHE A 61 0.50 5.99 0.11
CA PHE A 61 0.14 5.65 1.49
C PHE A 61 1.39 5.52 2.38
N ALA A 62 2.43 4.84 1.88
CA ALA A 62 3.67 4.63 2.62
C ALA A 62 4.40 5.95 2.90
N ALA A 63 4.54 6.80 1.88
CA ALA A 63 5.16 8.11 2.02
C ALA A 63 4.42 9.02 3.01
N ASP A 64 3.09 9.09 2.92
CA ASP A 64 2.27 9.91 3.83
C ASP A 64 2.30 9.34 5.26
N ARG A 65 2.31 8.02 5.42
CA ARG A 65 2.47 7.38 6.74
C ARG A 65 3.82 7.70 7.37
N GLU A 66 4.91 7.60 6.61
CA GLU A 66 6.25 7.93 7.09
C GLU A 66 6.36 9.40 7.50
N HIS A 67 5.85 10.31 6.66
CA HIS A 67 5.83 11.73 6.96
C HIS A 67 5.09 12.06 8.26
N ARG A 68 3.95 11.40 8.51
CA ARG A 68 3.20 11.56 9.77
C ARG A 68 3.96 11.04 11.00
N LEU A 69 4.69 9.93 10.86
CA LEU A 69 5.50 9.38 11.96
C LEU A 69 6.58 10.38 12.35
N VAL A 70 7.32 10.94 11.39
CA VAL A 70 8.35 11.95 11.65
C VAL A 70 7.77 13.23 12.28
N ALA A 71 6.63 13.70 11.78
CA ALA A 71 5.94 14.87 12.34
C ALA A 71 5.51 14.66 13.80
N SER A 72 5.11 13.44 14.16
CA SER A 72 4.69 13.09 15.53
C SER A 72 5.84 12.98 16.53
N VAL A 73 7.09 12.80 16.06
CA VAL A 73 8.29 12.69 16.90
C VAL A 73 8.87 14.06 17.26
N SER A 74 8.50 15.13 16.54
CA SER A 74 9.09 16.48 16.72
C SER A 74 8.44 17.32 17.83
N VAL A 75 7.61 16.73 18.69
CA VAL A 75 6.94 17.43 19.82
C VAL A 75 7.23 16.75 21.17
N ALA A 76 8.46 16.27 21.36
CA ALA A 76 8.96 15.76 22.65
C ALA A 76 10.20 16.54 23.09
#